data_AF-A0A1W9W0U5-F1
#
_entry.id   AF-A0A1W9W0U5-F1
#
_cell.length_a   1.000
_cell.length_b   1.000
_cell.length_c   1.000
_cell.angle_alpha   90.00
_cell.angle_beta   90.00
_cell.angle_gamma   90.00
#
_symmetry.space_group_name_H-M   'P 1'
#
loop_
_entity.id
_entity.type
_entity.pdbx_description
1 polymer ?
#
loop_
_entity_poly.entity_id
_entity_poly.type
_entity_poly.pdbx_seq_one_letter_code
_entity_poly.pdbx_strand_id
1 'polypeptide(L)'
;MAFRKKIDIILNFNPDIMVVSECEEFSKFNDELIKDYPNRCWIGDNKSKGIGILAKSTYKLQLHKYYNAEFKYIIPIKVKGQYEFILFGIWAMNDKKTAKINT
;
A
#
# COMPACT_ATOMS: atom_id res chain seq x y z
N MET A 1 -12.59 -8.22 -2.31
CA MET A 1 -11.87 -9.50 -2.56
C MET A 1 -10.48 -9.37 -2.00
N ALA A 2 -9.93 -10.39 -1.34
CA ALA A 2 -8.77 -10.22 -0.46
C ALA A 2 -7.41 -10.34 -1.20
N PHE A 3 -6.41 -9.57 -0.76
CA PHE A 3 -5.08 -9.51 -1.39
C PHE A 3 -4.39 -10.89 -1.44
N ARG A 4 -4.46 -11.68 -0.37
CA ARG A 4 -3.86 -13.02 -0.30
C ARG A 4 -4.31 -13.99 -1.39
N LYS A 5 -5.46 -13.72 -2.04
CA LYS A 5 -6.02 -14.56 -3.13
C LYS A 5 -5.54 -14.14 -4.52
N LYS A 6 -4.87 -13.00 -4.64
CA LYS A 6 -4.42 -12.42 -5.93
C LYS A 6 -2.91 -12.33 -6.04
N ILE A 7 -2.20 -12.52 -4.92
CA ILE A 7 -0.79 -12.23 -4.84
C ILE A 7 0.05 -13.05 -5.82
N ASP A 8 -0.26 -14.33 -5.99
CA ASP A 8 0.48 -15.22 -6.91
C ASP A 8 0.51 -14.68 -8.35
N ILE A 9 -0.59 -14.07 -8.80
CA ILE A 9 -0.69 -13.45 -10.13
C ILE A 9 0.23 -12.23 -10.23
N ILE A 10 0.32 -11.43 -9.16
CA ILE A 10 1.16 -10.24 -9.10
C ILE A 10 2.64 -10.64 -9.06
N LEU A 11 2.99 -11.71 -8.35
CA LEU A 11 4.36 -12.20 -8.23
C LEU A 11 4.96 -12.65 -9.56
N ASN A 12 4.14 -13.07 -10.54
CA ASN A 12 4.59 -13.38 -11.90
C ASN A 12 5.23 -12.18 -12.63
N PHE A 13 4.94 -10.94 -12.21
CA PHE A 13 5.55 -9.73 -12.76
C PHE A 13 6.88 -9.37 -12.08
N ASN A 14 7.27 -10.09 -11.02
CA ASN A 14 8.47 -9.84 -10.23
C ASN A 14 8.70 -8.36 -9.85
N PRO A 15 7.67 -7.65 -9.34
CA PRO A 15 7.77 -6.21 -9.09
C PRO A 15 8.85 -5.90 -8.07
N ASP A 16 9.56 -4.79 -8.23
CA ASP A 16 10.51 -4.31 -7.22
C ASP A 16 9.80 -3.64 -6.04
N ILE A 17 8.73 -2.91 -6.34
CA ILE A 17 7.86 -2.22 -5.40
C ILE A 17 6.41 -2.44 -5.84
N MET A 18 5.56 -2.87 -4.93
CA MET A 18 4.11 -3.03 -5.13
C MET A 18 3.37 -1.94 -4.38
N VAL A 19 2.38 -1.32 -5.03
CA VAL A 19 1.40 -0.43 -4.41
C VAL A 19 0.02 -1.03 -4.65
N VAL A 20 -0.63 -1.49 -3.58
CA VAL A 20 -1.87 -2.26 -3.63
C VAL A 20 -2.97 -1.47 -2.93
N SER A 21 -3.91 -0.93 -3.70
CA SER A 21 -5.16 -0.35 -3.18
C SER A 21 -6.11 -1.44 -2.67
N GLU A 22 -6.96 -1.10 -1.70
CA GLU A 22 -7.87 -2.05 -1.05
C GLU A 22 -7.16 -3.30 -0.49
N CYS A 23 -5.92 -3.12 -0.05
CA CYS A 23 -5.11 -4.19 0.52
C CYS A 23 -5.58 -4.51 1.94
N GLU A 24 -5.74 -5.80 2.23
CA GLU A 24 -5.92 -6.24 3.60
C GLU A 24 -4.58 -6.14 4.37
N GLU A 25 -4.63 -5.88 5.66
CA GLU A 25 -3.43 -5.77 6.50
C GLU A 25 -2.65 -7.09 6.47
N PHE A 26 -1.32 -7.00 6.45
CA PHE A 26 -0.42 -8.15 6.32
C PHE A 26 -0.58 -9.18 7.45
N SER A 27 -1.08 -8.78 8.63
CA SER A 27 -1.37 -9.69 9.75
C SER A 27 -2.45 -10.74 9.46
N LYS A 28 -3.21 -10.58 8.36
CA LYS A 28 -4.36 -11.44 8.03
C LYS A 28 -4.00 -12.68 7.21
N PHE A 29 -2.75 -12.85 6.83
CA PHE A 29 -2.29 -14.00 6.06
C PHE A 29 -0.86 -14.37 6.41
N ASN A 30 -0.39 -15.51 5.92
CA ASN A 30 0.95 -16.00 6.21
C ASN A 30 1.99 -15.12 5.51
N ASP A 31 2.98 -14.63 6.26
CA ASP A 31 4.09 -13.82 5.78
C ASP A 31 4.91 -14.50 4.67
N GLU A 32 4.89 -15.84 4.59
CA GLU A 32 5.50 -16.60 3.51
C GLU A 32 5.02 -16.16 2.11
N LEU A 33 3.79 -15.65 1.99
CA LEU A 33 3.25 -15.14 0.72
C LEU A 33 4.00 -13.91 0.21
N ILE A 34 4.63 -13.14 1.10
CA ILE A 34 5.33 -11.89 0.81
C ILE A 34 6.77 -11.90 1.32
N LYS A 35 7.36 -13.07 1.55
CA LYS A 35 8.70 -13.20 2.15
C LYS A 35 9.80 -12.44 1.40
N ASP A 36 9.67 -12.33 0.08
CA ASP A 36 10.62 -11.62 -0.78
C ASP A 36 10.49 -10.10 -0.69
N TYR A 37 9.45 -9.61 0.02
CA TYR A 37 9.15 -8.19 0.22
C TYR A 37 9.18 -7.82 1.72
N PRO A 38 10.35 -7.88 2.36
CA PRO A 38 10.49 -7.65 3.80
C PRO A 38 10.21 -6.20 4.20
N ASN A 39 10.39 -5.25 3.28
CA ASN A 39 10.13 -3.83 3.51
C ASN A 39 8.69 -3.52 3.13
N ARG A 40 7.88 -3.14 4.12
CA ARG A 40 6.44 -3.00 3.92
C ARG A 40 5.83 -1.92 4.80
N CYS A 41 4.84 -1.23 4.25
CA CYS A 41 4.04 -0.21 4.92
C CYS A 41 2.58 -0.48 4.58
N TRP A 42 1.70 -0.37 5.57
CA TRP A 42 0.26 -0.48 5.37
C TRP A 42 -0.45 0.60 6.16
N ILE A 43 -1.41 1.28 5.53
CA ILE A 43 -2.27 2.28 6.18
C ILE A 43 -3.69 2.08 5.66
N GLY A 44 -4.65 1.97 6.57
CA GLY A 44 -6.06 1.78 6.24
C GLY A 44 -6.97 2.02 7.43
N ASP A 45 -8.28 2.08 7.17
CA ASP A 45 -9.28 2.34 8.20
C ASP A 45 -9.58 1.11 9.08
N ASN A 46 -9.41 -0.09 8.53
CA ASN A 46 -9.56 -1.35 9.24
C ASN A 46 -8.69 -2.42 8.59
N LYS A 47 -8.45 -3.53 9.30
CA LYS A 47 -7.56 -4.61 8.84
C LYS A 47 -7.94 -5.23 7.49
N SER A 48 -9.15 -5.01 6.98
CA SER A 48 -9.58 -5.55 5.69
C SER A 48 -9.41 -4.58 4.52
N LYS A 49 -9.15 -3.29 4.76
CA LYS A 49 -9.10 -2.29 3.70
C LYS A 49 -8.11 -1.15 4.01
N GLY A 50 -7.07 -1.05 3.19
CA GLY A 50 -6.10 0.03 3.21
C GLY A 50 -5.27 0.08 1.92
N ILE A 51 -4.13 0.76 1.97
CA ILE A 51 -3.10 0.70 0.94
C ILE A 51 -1.92 -0.07 1.53
N GLY A 52 -1.48 -1.12 0.83
CA GLY A 52 -0.23 -1.81 1.12
C GLY A 52 0.86 -1.38 0.14
N ILE A 53 2.02 -1.01 0.67
CA ILE A 53 3.24 -0.73 -0.10
C ILE A 53 4.28 -1.74 0.34
N LEU A 54 4.78 -2.55 -0.58
CA LEU A 54 5.74 -3.62 -0.31
C LEU A 54 6.92 -3.48 -1.26
N ALA A 55 8.12 -3.78 -0.82
CA ALA A 55 9.31 -3.68 -1.63
C ALA A 55 10.31 -4.79 -1.31
N LYS A 56 11.08 -5.19 -2.32
CA LYS A 56 12.18 -6.13 -2.18
C LYS A 56 13.21 -5.63 -1.17
N SER A 57 14.05 -6.53 -0.68
CA SER A 57 15.11 -6.23 0.31
C SER A 57 16.08 -5.13 -0.14
N THR A 58 16.28 -4.95 -1.45
CA THR A 58 17.12 -3.90 -2.05
C THR A 58 16.56 -2.48 -1.90
N TYR A 59 15.28 -2.33 -1.52
CA TYR A 59 14.62 -1.04 -1.35
C TYR A 59 14.15 -0.86 0.09
N LYS A 60 14.53 0.24 0.73
CA LYS A 60 14.00 0.62 2.05
C LYS A 60 12.84 1.59 1.88
N LEU A 61 11.77 1.33 2.62
CA LEU A 61 10.58 2.18 2.66
C LEU A 61 10.57 2.94 4.00
N GLN A 62 10.44 4.26 3.93
CA GLN A 62 10.27 5.11 5.10
C GLN A 62 9.08 6.04 4.89
N LEU A 63 8.14 6.05 5.83
CA LEU A 63 7.04 7.03 5.81
C LEU A 63 7.62 8.45 5.84
N HIS A 64 7.20 9.28 4.89
CA HIS A 64 7.74 10.63 4.78
C HIS A 64 7.29 11.49 5.97
N LYS A 65 8.15 12.40 6.44
CA LYS A 65 7.88 13.27 7.60
C LYS A 65 6.66 14.18 7.46
N TYR A 66 6.16 14.37 6.24
CA TYR A 66 4.96 15.17 5.94
C TYR A 66 3.70 14.32 5.70
N TYR A 67 3.74 13.03 6.06
CA TYR A 67 2.53 12.24 6.10
C TYR A 67 1.52 12.88 7.08
N ASN A 68 0.29 13.03 6.61
CA ASN A 68 -0.81 13.56 7.39
C ASN A 68 -2.01 12.62 7.22
N ALA A 69 -2.46 12.02 8.33
CA ALA A 69 -3.54 11.04 8.35
C ALA A 69 -4.91 11.64 7.94
N GLU A 70 -5.08 12.97 7.99
CA GLU A 70 -6.26 13.66 7.48
C GLU A 70 -6.40 13.51 5.95
N PHE A 71 -5.28 13.40 5.23
CA PHE A 71 -5.27 13.07 3.80
C PHE A 71 -5.38 11.56 3.63
N LYS A 72 -6.59 11.05 3.84
CA LYS A 72 -6.88 9.63 3.75
C LYS A 72 -6.37 9.04 2.44
N TYR A 73 -5.69 7.91 2.57
CA TYR A 73 -5.19 7.12 1.44
C TYR A 73 -4.19 7.87 0.55
N ILE A 74 -3.51 8.89 1.06
CA ILE A 74 -2.33 9.50 0.42
C ILE A 74 -1.11 9.21 1.30
N ILE A 75 -0.25 8.33 0.83
CA ILE A 75 0.90 7.83 1.59
C ILE A 75 2.20 8.23 0.87
N PRO A 76 2.86 9.32 1.30
CA PRO A 76 4.18 9.66 0.82
C PRO A 76 5.22 8.74 1.49
N ILE A 77 5.91 7.94 0.69
CA ILE A 77 7.01 7.08 1.11
C ILE A 77 8.31 7.60 0.50
N LYS A 78 9.31 7.86 1.36
CA LYS A 78 10.68 7.98 0.90
C LYS A 78 11.20 6.58 0.59
N VAL A 79 11.54 6.33 -0.67
CA VAL A 79 12.14 5.09 -1.14
C VAL A 79 13.64 5.30 -1.27
N LYS A 80 14.43 4.37 -0.72
CA LYS A 80 15.89 4.32 -0.89
C LYS A 80 16.28 3.00 -1.54
N GLY A 81 16.90 3.07 -2.71
CA GLY A 81 17.51 1.94 -3.42
C GLY A 81 18.72 2.42 -4.20
N GLN A 82 18.80 2.06 -5.49
CA GLN A 82 19.79 2.64 -6.40
C GLN A 82 19.65 4.17 -6.54
N TYR A 83 18.41 4.65 -6.52
CA TYR A 83 18.06 6.07 -6.49
C TYR A 83 17.15 6.36 -5.31
N GLU A 84 17.20 7.59 -4.78
CA GLU A 84 16.25 8.07 -3.78
C GLU A 84 15.13 8.86 -4.46
N PHE A 85 13.87 8.54 -4.13
CA PHE A 85 12.71 9.27 -4.62
C PHE A 85 11.56 9.24 -3.61
N ILE A 86 10.54 10.06 -3.86
CA ILE A 86 9.28 10.05 -3.09
C ILE A 86 8.22 9.33 -3.94
N LEU A 87 7.68 8.25 -3.41
CA LEU A 87 6.55 7.52 -3.96
C LEU A 87 5.28 7.97 -3.25
N PHE A 88 4.27 8.41 -4.00
CA PHE A 88 2.94 8.65 -3.46
C PHE A 88 2.05 7.44 -3.74
N GLY A 89 1.78 6.64 -2.70
CA GLY A 89 0.72 5.64 -2.73
C GLY A 89 -0.63 6.31 -2.57
N ILE A 90 -1.41 6.41 -3.64
CA ILE A 90 -2.72 7.07 -3.65
C ILE A 90 -3.80 6.06 -3.98
N TRP A 91 -4.87 6.03 -3.18
CA TRP A 91 -6.09 5.31 -3.53
C TRP A 91 -7.26 6.28 -3.52
N ALA A 92 -7.70 6.66 -4.72
CA ALA A 92 -8.82 7.55 -4.98
C ALA A 92 -10.16 6.84 -4.70
N MET A 93 -10.43 6.54 -3.43
CA MET A 93 -11.72 6.03 -3.00
C MET A 93 -12.75 7.16 -3.05
N ASN A 94 -13.95 6.87 -3.55
CA ASN A 94 -15.07 7.82 -3.46
C ASN A 94 -15.31 8.19 -2.00
N ASP A 95 -15.37 9.48 -1.74
CA ASP A 95 -15.68 9.99 -0.42
C ASP A 95 -17.09 9.54 -0.01
N LYS A 96 -17.26 9.04 1.21
CA LYS A 96 -18.61 8.69 1.73
C LYS A 96 -19.49 9.94 1.88
N LYS A 97 -18.89 11.13 1.78
CA LYS A 97 -19.55 12.44 1.79
C LYS A 97 -19.94 12.98 0.42
N THR A 98 -20.06 12.16 -0.63
CA THR A 98 -20.95 12.56 -1.72
C THR A 98 -22.39 12.44 -1.22
N ALA A 99 -22.81 13.41 -0.40
CA ALA A 99 -24.22 13.67 -0.19
C ALA A 99 -24.81 13.84 -1.60
N LYS A 100 -25.81 13.03 -1.91
CA LYS A 100 -26.62 13.25 -3.10
C LYS A 100 -27.06 14.71 -3.03
N ILE A 101 -26.56 15.55 -3.93
CA ILE A 101 -27.21 16.82 -4.21
C ILE A 101 -28.50 16.38 -4.88
N ASN A 102 -29.59 16.35 -4.10
CA ASN A 102 -30.92 16.16 -4.65
C ASN A 102 -31.24 17.43 -5.43
N THR A 103 -30.94 17.43 -6.73
CA THR A 103 -31.57 18.32 -7.71
C THR A 103 -32.91 17.76 -8.12
#